data_AF-A0A7X8EWH5-F1
#
_entry.id   AF-A0A7X8EWH5-F1
#
_cell.length_a   1.000
_cell.length_b   1.000
_cell.length_c   1.000
_cell.angle_alpha   90.00
_cell.angle_beta   90.00
_cell.angle_gamma   90.00
#
_symmetry.space_group_name_H-M   'P 1'
#
loop_
_entity.id
_entity.type
_entity.pdbx_description
1 polymer ?
#
loop_
_entity_poly.entity_id
_entity_poly.type
_entity_poly.pdbx_seq_one_letter_code
_entity_poly.pdbx_strand_id
1 'polypeptide(L)' 'PRGILFHSYEFDKNGECVWGNCCIPTNQNHANIQLDFEKLVPQFMDEGQDALRQKMEMLVRAYDPCVSCSTHYLDIQFVK' A
#
# COMPACT_ATOMS: atom_id res chain seq x y z
N PRO A 1 1.00 5.06 12.47
CA PRO A 1 0.75 3.59 12.43
C PRO A 1 -0.33 3.29 11.39
N ARG A 2 -0.11 2.32 10.49
CA ARG A 2 -0.83 2.22 9.20
C ARG A 2 -1.88 1.10 9.13
N GLY A 3 -2.13 0.42 10.25
CA GLY A 3 -2.98 -0.77 10.34
C GLY A 3 -2.21 -1.98 10.88
N ILE A 4 -2.81 -3.16 10.76
CA ILE A 4 -2.27 -4.42 11.30
C ILE A 4 -1.22 -4.99 10.35
N LEU A 5 -0.07 -5.38 10.90
CA LEU A 5 1.03 -5.99 10.16
C LEU A 5 1.02 -7.51 10.40
N PHE A 6 0.81 -8.30 9.34
CA PHE A 6 0.83 -9.76 9.43
C PHE A 6 2.10 -10.31 8.79
N HIS A 7 2.87 -11.06 9.58
CA HIS A 7 4.04 -11.81 9.12
C HIS A 7 3.80 -13.29 9.40
N SER A 8 3.95 -14.13 8.37
CA SER A 8 3.90 -15.58 8.48
C SER A 8 5.19 -16.15 7.95
N TYR A 9 5.85 -17.00 8.74
CA TYR A 9 7.10 -17.65 8.37
C TYR A 9 7.00 -19.15 8.62
N GLU A 10 7.68 -19.92 7.78
CA GLU A 10 7.87 -21.35 7.96
C GLU A 10 9.36 -21.64 8.13
N PHE A 11 9.68 -22.48 9.12
CA PHE A 11 11.06 -22.86 9.44
C PHE A 11 11.25 -24.36 9.30
N ASP A 12 12.43 -24.77 8.83
CA ASP A 12 12.81 -26.17 8.80
C ASP A 12 13.27 -26.67 10.18
N LYS A 13 13.65 -27.95 10.25
CA LYS A 13 14.14 -28.60 11.48
C LYS A 13 15.46 -28.03 12.02
N ASN A 14 16.23 -27.32 11.19
CA ASN A 14 17.48 -26.69 11.57
C ASN A 14 17.27 -25.23 12.00
N GLY A 15 16.05 -24.71 11.91
CA GLY A 15 15.69 -23.34 12.23
C GLY A 15 15.89 -22.35 11.07
N GLU A 16 16.05 -22.84 9.83
CA GLU A 16 16.18 -21.99 8.64
C GLU A 16 14.80 -21.62 8.09
N CYS A 17 14.61 -20.33 7.74
CA CYS A 17 13.36 -19.85 7.16
C CYS A 17 13.23 -20.32 5.70
N VAL A 18 12.27 -21.19 5.43
CA VAL A 18 12.05 -21.78 4.08
C VAL A 18 10.94 -21.11 3.31
N TRP A 19 10.05 -20.37 3.99
CA TRP A 19 8.96 -19.64 3.37
C TRP A 19 8.55 -18.44 4.22
N GLY A 20 8.08 -17.38 3.57
CA GLY A 20 7.55 -16.20 4.24
C GLY A 20 6.47 -15.51 3.42
N ASN A 21 5.45 -15.01 4.11
CA ASN A 21 4.43 -14.13 3.56
C ASN A 21 4.19 -12.94 4.50
N CYS A 22 4.22 -11.73 3.95
CA CYS A 22 4.05 -10.49 4.66
C CYS A 22 2.87 -9.71 4.07
N CYS A 23 1.78 -9.59 4.82
CA CYS A 23 0.64 -8.74 4.43
C CYS A 23 0.79 -7.37 5.11
N ILE A 24 1.32 -6.40 4.37
CA ILE A 24 1.64 -5.06 4.89
C ILE A 24 0.37 -4.19 4.99
N PRO A 25 0.22 -3.37 6.06
CA PRO A 25 -0.98 -2.58 6.31
C PRO A 25 -1.43 -1.67 5.15
N THR A 26 -0.49 -0.99 4.49
CA THR A 26 -0.81 -0.07 3.38
C THR A 26 -1.52 -0.79 2.24
N ASN A 27 -1.14 -2.03 1.93
CA ASN A 27 -1.80 -2.81 0.87
C ASN A 27 -3.24 -3.17 1.25
N GLN A 28 -3.50 -3.43 2.54
CA GLN A 28 -4.84 -3.70 3.05
C GLN A 28 -5.77 -2.49 2.88
N ASN A 29 -5.24 -1.27 3.04
CA ASN A 29 -6.01 -0.04 2.89
C ASN A 29 -6.25 0.37 1.43
N HIS A 30 -5.60 -0.27 0.46
CA HIS A 30 -5.67 0.15 -0.93
C HIS A 30 -7.08 0.06 -1.51
N ALA A 31 -7.84 -0.98 -1.13
CA ALA A 31 -9.25 -1.13 -1.53
C ALA A 31 -10.13 0.00 -0.97
N ASN A 32 -9.91 0.41 0.29
CA ASN A 32 -10.68 1.51 0.89
C ASN A 32 -10.36 2.86 0.23
N ILE A 33 -9.09 3.12 -0.09
CA ILE A 33 -8.68 4.32 -0.83
C ILE A 33 -9.41 4.39 -2.19
N GLN A 34 -9.51 3.26 -2.89
CA GLN A 34 -10.22 3.19 -4.17
C GLN A 34 -11.72 3.48 -4.02
N LEU A 35 -12.38 2.89 -3.01
CA LEU A 35 -13.80 3.15 -2.75
C LEU A 35 -14.06 4.62 -2.39
N ASP A 36 -13.16 5.24 -1.63
CA ASP A 36 -13.25 6.67 -1.31
C ASP A 36 -13.06 7.54 -2.55
N PHE A 37 -12.16 7.17 -3.48
CA PHE A 37 -12.04 7.85 -4.76
C PHE A 37 -13.33 7.81 -5.56
N GLU A 38 -13.93 6.63 -5.71
CA GLU A 38 -15.18 6.45 -6.44
C GLU A 38 -16.32 7.29 -5.85
N LYS A 39 -16.33 7.47 -4.53
CA LYS A 39 -17.32 8.30 -3.83
C LYS A 39 -17.04 9.80 -3.92
N LEU A 40 -15.78 10.22 -3.80
CA LEU A 40 -15.40 11.62 -3.63
C LEU A 40 -15.12 12.34 -4.95
N VAL A 41 -14.57 11.65 -5.96
CA VAL A 41 -14.28 12.27 -7.27
C VAL A 41 -15.53 12.92 -7.87
N PRO A 42 -16.70 12.26 -7.96
CA PRO A 42 -17.90 12.87 -8.53
C PRO A 42 -18.37 14.14 -7.80
N GLN A 43 -18.06 14.29 -6.51
CA GLN A 43 -18.49 15.44 -5.70
C GLN A 43 -17.64 16.69 -5.94
N PHE A 44 -16.45 16.54 -6.53
CA PHE A 44 -15.48 17.62 -6.70
C PHE A 44 -15.13 17.89 -8.18
N MET A 45 -15.84 17.26 -9.12
CA MET A 45 -15.58 17.41 -10.56
C MET A 45 -15.69 18.86 -11.05
N ASP A 46 -16.56 19.66 -10.43
CA ASP A 46 -16.83 21.04 -10.84
C ASP A 46 -15.77 22.05 -10.35
N GLU A 47 -14.87 21.64 -9.46
CA GLU A 47 -13.87 22.54 -8.85
C GLU A 47 -12.60 22.72 -9.71
N GLY A 48 -12.53 22.02 -10.85
CA GLY A 48 -11.38 22.05 -11.74
C GLY A 48 -10.25 21.10 -11.32
N GLN A 49 -9.37 20.81 -12.27
CA GLN A 49 -8.40 19.72 -12.18
C GLN A 49 -7.40 19.87 -11.02
N ASP A 50 -6.92 21.09 -10.75
CA ASP A 50 -5.93 21.32 -9.69
C ASP A 50 -6.53 21.16 -8.28
N ALA A 51 -7.74 21.66 -8.05
CA ALA A 51 -8.43 21.51 -6.78
C ALA A 51 -8.78 20.03 -6.53
N LEU A 52 -9.28 19.34 -7.56
CA LEU A 52 -9.55 17.91 -7.50
C LEU A 52 -8.28 17.12 -7.18
N ARG A 53 -7.18 17.36 -7.90
CA ARG A 53 -5.89 16.72 -7.66
C ARG A 53 -5.43 16.93 -6.21
N GLN A 54 -5.45 18.17 -5.72
CA GLN A 54 -5.03 18.47 -4.35
C GLN A 54 -5.88 17.71 -3.32
N LYS A 55 -7.20 17.66 -3.49
CA LYS A 55 -8.10 16.91 -2.60
C LYS A 55 -7.83 15.41 -2.63
N MET A 56 -7.59 14.85 -3.82
CA MET A 56 -7.26 13.44 -3.99
C MET A 56 -5.90 13.08 -3.36
N GLU A 57 -4.90 13.95 -3.48
CA GLU A 57 -3.63 13.78 -2.78
C GLU A 57 -3.80 13.86 -1.26
N MET A 58 -4.65 14.74 -0.76
CA MET A 58 -4.96 14.84 0.67
C MET A 58 -5.65 13.57 1.19
N LEU A 59 -6.61 13.01 0.42
CA LEU A 59 -7.27 11.75 0.75
C LEU A 59 -6.25 10.63 0.91
N VAL A 60 -5.38 10.44 -0.09
CA VAL A 60 -4.34 9.40 -0.05
C VAL A 60 -3.42 9.60 1.17
N ARG A 61 -2.99 10.84 1.47
CA ARG A 61 -2.15 11.14 2.64
C ARG A 61 -2.87 10.90 3.97
N ALA A 62 -4.20 11.00 4.04
CA ALA A 62 -4.97 10.72 5.25
C ALA A 62 -4.87 9.24 5.68
N TYR A 63 -4.61 8.34 4.73
CA TYR A 63 -4.32 6.93 4.99
C TYR A 63 -2.85 6.65 5.40
N ASP A 64 -2.01 7.69 5.44
CA ASP A 64 -0.57 7.59 5.73
C ASP A 64 0.11 6.43 4.94
N PRO A 65 0.02 6.37 3.60
CA PRO A 65 0.54 5.24 2.85
C PRO A 65 2.06 5.22 2.88
N CYS A 66 2.66 4.13 3.38
CA CYS A 66 4.08 3.87 3.19
C CYS A 66 4.26 3.05 1.91
N VAL A 67 4.63 3.72 0.80
CA VAL A 67 4.82 3.08 -0.52
C VAL A 67 6.04 2.15 -0.53
N SER A 68 7.12 2.51 0.16
CA SER A 68 8.31 1.65 0.32
C SER A 68 8.04 0.40 1.15
N CYS A 69 7.04 0.45 2.04
CA CYS A 69 6.62 -0.70 2.83
C CYS A 69 5.65 -1.60 2.04
N SER A 70 4.85 -1.04 1.13
CA SER A 70 3.70 -1.73 0.52
C SER A 70 4.05 -2.63 -0.66
N THR A 71 5.26 -2.53 -1.20
CA THR A 71 5.72 -3.36 -2.31
C THR A 71 7.01 -4.08 -1.92
N HIS A 72 7.04 -5.40 -2.16
CA HIS A 72 8.25 -6.21 -2.04
C HIS A 72 8.57 -6.71 -3.45
N TYR A 73 9.33 -5.93 -4.24
CA TYR A 73 9.83 -6.44 -5.51
C TYR A 73 11.17 -5.82 -5.88
N LEU A 74 12.21 -6.66 -5.87
CA LEU A 74 13.47 -6.38 -6.51
C LEU A 74 14.10 -7.71 -6.96
N ASP A 75 14.13 -7.93 -8.26
CA ASP A 75 14.88 -9.03 -8.88
C ASP A 75 16.22 -8.45 -9.37
N ILE A 76 17.34 -8.83 -8.73
CA ILE A 76 18.67 -8.38 -9.12
C ILE A 76 19.48 -9.58 -9.62
N GLN A 77 19.84 -9.53 -10.90
CA GLN A 77 20.83 -10.41 -11.50
C GLN A 77 22.18 -9.66 -11.56
N PHE A 78 23.10 -10.02 -10.67
CA PHE A 78 24.48 -9.54 -10.77
C PHE A 78 25.25 -10.39 -11.78
N VAL A 79 25.58 -9.81 -12.92
CA VAL A 79 26.51 -10.38 -13.91
C VAL A 79 27.91 -9.87 -13.61
N LYS A 80 28.87 -10.80 -13.57
CA LYS A 80 30.31 -10.50 -13.43
C LYS A 80 30.90 -10.07 -14.77
#